data_AF-A0A7K4GL56-F1
#
_entry.id   AF-A0A7K4GL56-F1
#
_cell.length_a   1.000
_cell.length_b   1.000
_cell.length_c   1.000
_cell.angle_alpha   90.00
_cell.angle_beta   90.00
_cell.angle_gamma   90.00
#
_symmetry.space_group_name_H-M   'P 1'
#
loop_
_entity.id
_entity.type
_entity.pdbx_description
1 polymer ?
#
loop_
_entity_poly.entity_id
_entity_poly.type
_entity_poly.pdbx_seq_one_letter_code
_entity_poly.pdbx_strand_id
1 'polypeptide(L)'
;MDTLKKIITKYIGGKIENIGFNEDWTITIEMFPEVNIHLTYSYFGDEFGDGITAEFKCYFSGERATIVPGEDSITYVDIIFDFIERIIEHKEPFEKSYDKKTDLMKKVLDQRLEPFTLLDDKDQKKIAAFLGAKVWNTGNGWRIKKEVFPGIFIELTYDNKEKLNIGYTGETLSKKVGSYHMEFLGIFLINHILRYITLNNLDKELPDICYIMFSRYFTKMKNWKHNLM
;
A
#
# COMPACT_ATOMS: atom_id res chain seq x y z
N MET A 1 6.90 25.02 -7.18
CA MET A 1 7.64 23.75 -7.30
C MET A 1 8.34 23.33 -5.99
N ASP A 2 9.01 24.24 -5.27
CA ASP A 2 9.74 23.89 -4.04
C ASP A 2 8.87 23.30 -2.92
N THR A 3 7.65 23.83 -2.73
CA THR A 3 6.69 23.30 -1.77
C THR A 3 6.29 21.86 -2.11
N LEU A 4 5.95 21.59 -3.37
CA LEU A 4 5.60 20.25 -3.84
C LEU A 4 6.77 19.29 -3.63
N LYS A 5 7.98 19.67 -4.09
CA LYS A 5 9.19 18.87 -3.90
C LYS A 5 9.41 18.51 -2.43
N LYS A 6 9.27 19.48 -1.53
CA LYS A 6 9.39 19.26 -0.08
C LYS A 6 8.34 18.27 0.43
N ILE A 7 7.07 18.41 0.02
CA ILE A 7 5.98 17.50 0.39
C ILE A 7 6.32 16.08 -0.07
N ILE A 8 6.64 15.91 -1.35
CA ILE A 8 6.90 14.60 -1.95
C ILE A 8 8.10 13.92 -1.28
N THR A 9 9.24 14.59 -1.14
CA THR A 9 10.44 13.93 -0.63
C THR A 9 10.42 13.74 0.89
N LYS A 10 9.88 14.71 1.66
CA LYS A 10 9.97 14.67 3.14
C LYS A 10 8.74 14.06 3.82
N TYR A 11 7.58 14.13 3.17
CA TYR A 11 6.32 13.72 3.78
C TYR A 11 5.77 12.44 3.18
N ILE A 12 5.92 12.25 1.87
CA ILE A 12 5.41 11.06 1.17
C ILE A 12 6.52 10.02 1.00
N GLY A 13 7.77 10.45 0.80
CA GLY A 13 8.88 9.55 0.49
C GLY A 13 8.95 9.19 -0.99
N GLY A 14 8.30 9.97 -1.85
CA GLY A 14 8.40 9.84 -3.31
C GLY A 14 9.54 10.68 -3.89
N LYS A 15 9.63 10.69 -5.21
CA LYS A 15 10.54 11.53 -5.99
C LYS A 15 9.77 12.28 -7.08
N ILE A 16 10.25 13.48 -7.42
CA ILE A 16 9.81 14.16 -8.64
C ILE A 16 10.81 13.82 -9.73
N GLU A 17 10.33 13.27 -10.83
CA GLU A 17 11.15 12.89 -11.98
C GLU A 17 10.40 13.14 -13.30
N ASN A 18 11.08 12.92 -14.42
CA ASN A 18 10.49 12.89 -15.75
C ASN A 18 10.57 11.45 -16.24
N ILE A 19 9.44 10.89 -16.66
CA ILE A 19 9.32 9.51 -17.12
C ILE A 19 9.16 9.40 -18.65
N GLY A 20 9.23 10.54 -19.37
CA GLY A 20 9.37 10.58 -20.82
C GLY A 20 8.06 10.66 -21.62
N PHE A 21 6.95 11.08 -21.02
CA PHE A 21 5.65 11.26 -21.67
C PHE A 21 5.32 12.72 -22.02
N ASN A 22 6.34 13.59 -22.09
CA ASN A 22 6.21 15.04 -22.30
C ASN A 22 5.33 15.72 -21.23
N GLU A 23 5.32 15.17 -20.02
CA GLU A 23 4.64 15.76 -18.88
C GLU A 23 5.45 16.91 -18.25
N ASP A 24 4.78 17.87 -17.62
CA ASP A 24 5.44 18.96 -16.89
C ASP A 24 6.17 18.43 -15.65
N TRP A 25 5.53 17.49 -14.95
CA TRP A 25 6.15 16.80 -13.82
C TRP A 25 5.50 15.45 -13.56
N THR A 26 6.31 14.53 -13.04
CA THR A 26 5.86 13.25 -12.50
C THR A 26 6.26 13.12 -11.04
N ILE A 27 5.33 12.67 -10.20
CA ILE A 27 5.63 12.17 -8.86
C ILE A 27 5.62 10.65 -8.90
N THR A 28 6.74 10.03 -8.55
CA THR A 28 6.85 8.57 -8.43
C THR A 28 6.91 8.16 -6.97
N ILE A 29 6.06 7.20 -6.60
CA ILE A 29 5.95 6.64 -5.25
C ILE A 29 6.03 5.12 -5.37
N GLU A 30 6.89 4.51 -4.56
CA GLU A 30 6.97 3.05 -4.43
C GLU A 30 6.12 2.60 -3.24
N MET A 31 4.98 1.94 -3.51
CA MET A 31 4.07 1.44 -2.48
C MET A 31 4.68 0.22 -1.78
N PHE A 32 5.18 -0.72 -2.58
CA PHE A 32 5.95 -1.89 -2.21
C PHE A 32 7.06 -2.08 -3.25
N PRO A 33 8.15 -2.82 -2.95
CA PRO A 33 9.17 -3.10 -3.94
C PRO A 33 8.57 -3.66 -5.24
N GLU A 34 8.89 -3.04 -6.37
CA GLU A 34 8.36 -3.35 -7.71
C GLU A 34 6.85 -3.04 -7.92
N VAL A 35 6.29 -2.17 -7.09
CA VAL A 35 4.93 -1.60 -7.23
C VAL A 35 5.04 -0.07 -7.20
N ASN A 36 5.33 0.50 -8.36
CA ASN A 36 5.51 1.94 -8.54
C ASN A 36 4.23 2.58 -9.06
N ILE A 37 3.93 3.76 -8.54
CA ILE A 37 2.82 4.62 -8.94
C ILE A 37 3.41 5.91 -9.46
N HIS A 38 2.98 6.34 -10.65
CA HIS A 38 3.42 7.57 -11.29
C HIS A 38 2.22 8.49 -11.48
N LEU A 39 2.28 9.63 -10.81
CA LEU A 39 1.30 10.70 -10.85
C LEU A 39 1.83 11.79 -11.78
N THR A 40 1.30 11.87 -12.99
CA THR A 40 1.80 12.75 -14.05
C THR A 40 0.83 13.89 -14.29
N TYR A 41 1.37 15.09 -14.48
CA TYR A 41 0.61 16.27 -14.82
C TYR A 41 1.15 16.92 -16.08
N SER A 42 0.24 17.28 -16.99
CA SER A 42 0.54 18.02 -18.20
C SER A 42 -0.42 19.21 -18.33
N TYR A 43 0.13 20.40 -18.55
CA TYR A 43 -0.61 21.63 -18.84
C TYR A 43 -0.49 21.93 -20.34
N PHE A 44 -1.63 22.01 -21.02
CA PHE A 44 -1.66 22.21 -22.47
C PHE A 44 -1.86 23.68 -22.87
N GLY A 45 -2.07 24.57 -21.89
CA GLY A 45 -2.43 25.96 -22.17
C GLY A 45 -3.90 26.12 -22.57
N ASP A 46 -4.33 27.37 -22.69
CA ASP A 46 -5.69 27.71 -23.13
C ASP A 46 -5.82 27.72 -24.68
N GLU A 47 -4.78 27.29 -25.40
CA GLU A 47 -4.62 27.49 -26.85
C GLU A 47 -5.20 26.35 -27.72
N PHE A 48 -5.56 25.20 -27.14
CA PHE A 48 -6.14 24.08 -27.87
C PHE A 48 -7.67 24.05 -27.67
N GLY A 49 -8.40 24.27 -28.76
CA GLY A 49 -9.85 24.49 -28.80
C GLY A 49 -10.73 23.28 -28.47
N ASP A 50 -10.18 22.25 -27.81
CA ASP A 50 -10.90 21.10 -27.26
C ASP A 50 -11.32 21.31 -25.79
N GLY A 51 -10.87 22.41 -25.16
CA GLY A 51 -11.32 22.84 -23.83
C GLY A 51 -10.65 22.09 -22.67
N ILE A 52 -9.63 21.27 -22.94
CA ILE A 52 -8.83 20.59 -21.92
C ILE A 52 -7.57 21.41 -21.67
N THR A 53 -7.53 22.13 -20.55
CA THR A 53 -6.40 23.01 -20.20
C THR A 53 -5.27 22.27 -19.48
N ALA A 54 -5.58 21.14 -18.84
CA ALA A 54 -4.62 20.28 -18.19
C ALA A 54 -5.12 18.84 -18.11
N GLU A 55 -4.19 17.91 -17.96
CA GLU A 55 -4.46 16.50 -17.77
C GLU A 55 -3.65 15.96 -16.59
N PHE A 56 -4.30 15.09 -15.82
CA PHE A 56 -3.66 14.30 -14.79
C PHE A 56 -3.84 12.82 -15.10
N LYS A 57 -2.76 12.06 -15.08
CA LYS A 57 -2.78 10.61 -15.30
C LYS A 57 -2.06 9.87 -14.18
N CYS A 58 -2.55 8.65 -13.94
CA CYS A 58 -1.92 7.72 -13.03
C CYS A 58 -1.43 6.50 -13.82
N TYR A 59 -0.12 6.27 -13.80
CA TYR A 59 0.49 5.07 -14.37
C TYR A 59 1.04 4.17 -13.27
N PHE A 60 1.17 2.89 -13.58
CA PHE A 60 1.69 1.88 -12.66
C PHE A 60 2.82 1.12 -13.35
N SER A 61 3.91 0.85 -12.64
CA SER A 61 5.06 0.11 -13.17
C SER A 61 5.73 -0.76 -12.12
N GLY A 62 6.69 -1.58 -12.57
CA GLY A 62 7.35 -2.61 -11.77
C GLY A 62 6.71 -3.99 -11.96
N GLU A 63 7.51 -5.04 -11.75
CA GLU A 63 7.11 -6.42 -12.04
C GLU A 63 5.88 -6.87 -11.22
N ARG A 64 5.68 -6.29 -10.04
CA ARG A 64 4.61 -6.65 -9.11
C ARG A 64 3.40 -5.72 -9.19
N ALA A 65 3.42 -4.67 -10.00
CA ALA A 65 2.23 -3.83 -10.19
C ALA A 65 1.01 -4.66 -10.63
N THR A 66 1.24 -5.67 -11.48
CA THR A 66 0.16 -6.52 -12.01
C THR A 66 -0.48 -7.44 -10.97
N ILE A 67 0.15 -7.73 -9.82
CA ILE A 67 -0.46 -8.57 -8.78
C ILE A 67 -1.37 -7.78 -7.83
N VAL A 68 -1.29 -6.45 -7.84
CA VAL A 68 -2.09 -5.57 -6.98
C VAL A 68 -3.42 -5.22 -7.65
N PRO A 69 -4.57 -5.37 -6.99
CA PRO A 69 -5.87 -4.91 -7.49
C PRO A 69 -5.87 -3.42 -7.82
N GLY A 70 -6.67 -3.04 -8.82
CA GLY A 70 -6.83 -1.63 -9.19
C GLY A 70 -7.45 -0.83 -8.04
N GLU A 71 -8.35 -1.46 -7.28
CA GLU A 71 -9.01 -0.90 -6.10
C GLU A 71 -7.98 -0.50 -5.02
N ASP A 72 -7.10 -1.42 -4.61
CA ASP A 72 -6.02 -1.11 -3.65
C ASP A 72 -5.11 0.02 -4.18
N SER A 73 -4.79 -0.02 -5.48
CA SER A 73 -3.89 0.95 -6.11
C SER A 73 -4.48 2.37 -6.15
N ILE A 74 -5.75 2.49 -6.55
CA ILE A 74 -6.44 3.79 -6.63
C ILE A 74 -6.76 4.32 -5.24
N THR A 75 -7.17 3.47 -4.29
CA THR A 75 -7.36 3.94 -2.90
C THR A 75 -6.05 4.41 -2.28
N TYR A 76 -4.90 3.81 -2.61
CA TYR A 76 -3.61 4.36 -2.20
C TYR A 76 -3.35 5.75 -2.81
N VAL A 77 -3.65 5.94 -4.11
CA VAL A 77 -3.55 7.25 -4.77
C VAL A 77 -4.45 8.29 -4.11
N ASP A 78 -5.68 7.94 -3.75
CA ASP A 78 -6.62 8.83 -3.05
C ASP A 78 -6.04 9.27 -1.69
N ILE A 79 -5.44 8.35 -0.93
CA ILE A 79 -4.77 8.68 0.33
C ILE A 79 -3.61 9.66 0.11
N ILE A 80 -2.83 9.48 -0.96
CA ILE A 80 -1.73 10.40 -1.31
C ILE A 80 -2.27 11.79 -1.64
N PHE A 81 -3.35 11.89 -2.41
CA PHE A 81 -3.93 13.18 -2.79
C PHE A 81 -4.53 13.91 -1.61
N ASP A 82 -5.36 13.24 -0.82
CA ASP A 82 -5.93 13.80 0.40
C ASP A 82 -4.82 14.24 1.37
N PHE A 83 -3.70 13.52 1.43
CA PHE A 83 -2.54 13.93 2.20
C PHE A 83 -1.86 15.19 1.66
N ILE A 84 -1.66 15.29 0.34
CA ILE A 84 -1.09 16.48 -0.31
C ILE A 84 -1.99 17.69 -0.10
N GLU A 85 -3.30 17.55 -0.36
CA GLU A 85 -4.31 18.59 -0.20
C GLU A 85 -4.28 19.13 1.23
N ARG A 86 -4.36 18.25 2.24
CA ARG A 86 -4.30 18.68 3.64
C ARG A 86 -3.05 19.47 3.99
N ILE A 87 -1.88 19.05 3.47
CA ILE A 87 -0.63 19.79 3.75
C ILE A 87 -0.66 21.18 3.10
N ILE A 88 -1.15 21.28 1.86
CA ILE A 88 -1.26 22.55 1.13
C ILE A 88 -2.24 23.49 1.83
N GLU A 89 -3.37 22.96 2.29
CA GLU A 89 -4.43 23.73 2.94
C GLU A 89 -4.21 23.92 4.45
N HIS A 90 -3.11 23.41 5.00
CA HIS A 90 -2.81 23.44 6.44
C HIS A 90 -3.94 22.83 7.31
N LYS A 91 -4.59 21.77 6.82
CA LYS A 91 -5.64 21.04 7.53
C LYS A 91 -5.05 19.88 8.34
N GLU A 92 -5.54 19.74 9.56
CA GLU A 92 -5.22 18.59 10.41
C GLU A 92 -6.01 17.34 9.97
N PRO A 93 -5.47 16.12 10.17
CA PRO A 93 -6.24 14.90 9.96
C PRO A 93 -7.50 14.85 10.84
N PHE A 94 -8.62 14.41 10.27
CA PHE A 94 -9.92 14.39 10.95
C PHE A 94 -9.95 13.44 12.15
N GLU A 95 -9.66 12.16 11.94
CA GLU A 95 -9.67 11.15 12.99
C GLU A 95 -8.24 10.76 13.40
N LYS A 96 -7.97 10.71 14.71
CA LYS A 96 -6.63 10.45 15.27
C LYS A 96 -6.63 9.32 16.31
N SER A 97 -7.51 8.34 16.15
CA SER A 97 -7.62 7.21 17.08
C SER A 97 -6.82 6.00 16.57
N TYR A 98 -5.51 6.00 16.78
CA TYR A 98 -4.62 4.94 16.26
C TYR A 98 -4.61 3.67 17.13
N ASP A 99 -4.98 3.79 18.41
CA ASP A 99 -5.00 2.66 19.35
C ASP A 99 -6.29 1.84 19.25
N LYS A 100 -7.32 2.38 18.59
CA LYS A 100 -8.61 1.71 18.39
C LYS A 100 -8.69 1.19 16.96
N LYS A 101 -9.18 -0.04 16.83
CA LYS A 101 -9.45 -0.67 15.54
C LYS A 101 -10.92 -0.49 15.19
N THR A 102 -11.20 -0.08 13.97
CA THR A 102 -12.56 -0.10 13.43
C THR A 102 -13.04 -1.54 13.30
N ASP A 103 -14.36 -1.72 13.14
CA ASP A 103 -14.92 -3.05 12.92
C ASP A 103 -14.49 -3.65 11.57
N LEU A 104 -14.22 -2.80 10.57
CA LEU A 104 -13.60 -3.22 9.32
C LEU A 104 -12.22 -3.83 9.57
N MET A 105 -11.35 -3.14 10.31
CA MET A 105 -10.00 -3.63 10.60
C MET A 105 -10.02 -4.93 11.41
N LYS A 106 -10.89 -5.04 12.43
CA LYS A 106 -11.06 -6.30 13.18
C LYS A 106 -11.45 -7.46 12.25
N LYS A 107 -12.46 -7.25 11.40
CA LYS A 107 -12.89 -8.25 10.41
C LYS A 107 -11.78 -8.63 9.45
N VAL A 108 -10.98 -7.66 8.99
CA VAL A 108 -9.83 -7.90 8.11
C VAL A 108 -8.82 -8.83 8.79
N LEU A 109 -8.46 -8.54 10.05
CA LEU A 109 -7.48 -9.32 10.81
C LEU A 109 -7.96 -10.76 11.02
N ASP A 110 -9.23 -10.94 11.38
CA ASP A 110 -9.82 -12.27 11.58
C ASP A 110 -9.86 -13.08 10.28
N GLN A 111 -10.33 -12.50 9.18
CA GLN A 111 -10.47 -13.19 7.89
C GLN A 111 -9.13 -13.56 7.25
N ARG A 112 -8.05 -12.86 7.61
CA ARG A 112 -6.72 -13.03 7.01
C ARG A 112 -5.74 -13.76 7.93
N LEU A 113 -6.21 -14.27 9.06
CA LEU A 113 -5.38 -14.95 10.06
C LEU A 113 -4.82 -16.27 9.54
N GLU A 114 -5.67 -17.12 8.97
CA GLU A 114 -5.32 -18.50 8.62
C GLU A 114 -4.10 -18.63 7.68
N PRO A 115 -3.96 -17.82 6.62
CA PRO A 115 -2.79 -17.89 5.73
C PRO A 115 -1.44 -17.68 6.45
N PHE A 116 -1.39 -16.93 7.56
CA PHE A 116 -0.13 -16.69 8.29
C PHE A 116 0.45 -17.96 8.91
N THR A 117 -0.36 -19.01 9.11
CA THR A 117 0.12 -20.32 9.58
C THR A 117 1.07 -21.01 8.58
N LEU A 118 1.10 -20.55 7.33
CA LEU A 118 1.93 -21.12 6.26
C LEU A 118 3.34 -20.52 6.20
N LEU A 119 3.62 -19.45 6.96
CA LEU A 119 4.94 -18.84 7.02
C LEU A 119 5.89 -19.66 7.87
N ASP A 120 7.12 -19.88 7.38
CA ASP A 120 8.17 -20.59 8.10
C ASP A 120 9.47 -19.78 8.21
N ASP A 121 10.42 -20.23 9.04
CA ASP A 121 11.68 -19.50 9.31
C ASP A 121 12.47 -19.13 8.05
N LYS A 122 12.33 -19.93 6.98
CA LYS A 122 13.01 -19.72 5.71
C LYS A 122 12.48 -18.48 5.00
N ASP A 123 11.25 -18.08 5.29
CA ASP A 123 10.55 -16.97 4.64
C ASP A 123 11.07 -15.61 5.10
N GLN A 124 11.65 -15.49 6.30
CA GLN A 124 11.98 -14.19 6.92
C GLN A 124 12.66 -13.20 5.97
N LYS A 125 13.71 -13.64 5.26
CA LYS A 125 14.46 -12.78 4.33
C LYS A 125 13.68 -12.48 3.06
N LYS A 126 12.94 -13.47 2.55
CA LYS A 126 12.17 -13.36 1.31
C LYS A 126 10.98 -12.43 1.48
N ILE A 127 10.23 -12.58 2.57
CA ILE A 127 9.10 -11.70 2.88
C ILE A 127 9.58 -10.26 3.19
N ALA A 128 10.71 -10.10 3.88
CA ALA A 128 11.32 -8.78 4.10
C ALA A 128 11.63 -8.06 2.77
N ALA A 129 12.26 -8.78 1.83
CA ALA A 129 12.57 -8.25 0.50
C ALA A 129 11.30 -8.03 -0.35
N PHE A 130 10.29 -8.89 -0.21
CA PHE A 130 9.03 -8.76 -0.93
C PHE A 130 8.24 -7.51 -0.50
N LEU A 131 8.20 -7.25 0.80
CA LEU A 131 7.43 -6.13 1.38
C LEU A 131 8.21 -4.81 1.45
N GLY A 132 9.53 -4.85 1.35
CA GLY A 132 10.38 -3.70 1.69
C GLY A 132 10.27 -3.35 3.18
N ALA A 133 10.24 -4.37 4.04
CA ALA A 133 9.95 -4.26 5.47
C ALA A 133 11.03 -4.93 6.32
N LYS A 134 11.10 -4.56 7.60
CA LYS A 134 11.85 -5.33 8.59
C LYS A 134 10.98 -6.48 9.09
N VAL A 135 11.50 -7.71 9.04
CA VAL A 135 10.76 -8.91 9.45
C VAL A 135 11.61 -9.76 10.38
N TRP A 136 11.01 -10.22 11.48
CA TRP A 136 11.66 -11.12 12.42
C TRP A 136 10.67 -12.10 13.04
N ASN A 137 11.17 -13.31 13.32
CA ASN A 137 10.44 -14.34 14.05
C ASN A 137 10.53 -14.04 15.56
N THR A 138 9.44 -14.23 16.30
CA THR A 138 9.34 -14.02 17.75
C THR A 138 9.41 -15.31 18.57
N GLY A 139 9.77 -16.44 17.95
CA GLY A 139 9.71 -17.80 18.47
C GLY A 139 8.33 -18.46 18.28
N ASN A 140 7.25 -17.71 18.48
CA ASN A 140 5.86 -18.20 18.37
C ASN A 140 5.06 -17.50 17.26
N GLY A 141 5.73 -16.79 16.35
CA GLY A 141 5.08 -16.09 15.26
C GLY A 141 5.97 -15.04 14.61
N TRP A 142 5.35 -13.99 14.09
CA TRP A 142 5.98 -13.03 13.19
C TRP A 142 5.75 -11.60 13.60
N ARG A 143 6.78 -10.77 13.45
CA ARG A 143 6.64 -9.31 13.53
C ARG A 143 7.18 -8.68 12.25
N ILE A 144 6.35 -7.85 11.63
CA ILE A 144 6.61 -7.19 10.36
C ILE A 144 6.44 -5.70 10.58
N LYS A 145 7.49 -4.92 10.32
CA LYS A 145 7.48 -3.47 10.46
C LYS A 145 7.83 -2.81 9.12
N LYS A 146 6.86 -2.10 8.53
CA LYS A 146 6.99 -1.39 7.26
C LYS A 146 6.92 0.12 7.51
N GLU A 147 7.87 0.86 6.96
CA GLU A 147 7.76 2.31 6.82
C GLU A 147 6.87 2.61 5.62
N VAL A 148 5.74 3.27 5.82
CA VAL A 148 4.77 3.58 4.75
C VAL A 148 4.87 5.02 4.28
N PHE A 149 5.33 5.91 5.16
CA PHE A 149 5.75 7.27 4.85
C PHE A 149 6.99 7.58 5.70
N PRO A 150 7.83 8.56 5.32
CA PRO A 150 8.99 8.96 6.12
C PRO A 150 8.66 9.20 7.60
N GLY A 151 9.20 8.33 8.45
CA GLY A 151 9.03 8.34 9.90
C GLY A 151 7.70 7.78 10.43
N ILE A 152 6.88 7.15 9.58
CA ILE A 152 5.60 6.52 9.93
C ILE A 152 5.65 5.03 9.60
N PHE A 153 5.35 4.21 10.61
CA PHE A 153 5.47 2.76 10.54
C PHE A 153 4.14 2.07 10.83
N ILE A 154 3.88 1.04 10.05
CA ILE A 154 2.89 0.02 10.34
C ILE A 154 3.64 -1.18 10.92
N GLU A 155 3.13 -1.70 12.02
CA GLU A 155 3.66 -2.89 12.66
C GLU A 155 2.57 -3.95 12.77
N LEU A 156 2.82 -5.10 12.17
CA LEU A 156 1.97 -6.26 12.24
C LEU A 156 2.62 -7.32 13.10
N THR A 157 1.85 -7.88 14.01
CA THR A 157 2.26 -8.99 14.88
C THR A 157 1.31 -10.14 14.66
N TYR A 158 1.89 -11.32 14.48
CA TYR A 158 1.17 -12.57 14.46
C TYR A 158 1.77 -13.45 15.54
N ASP A 159 0.95 -13.96 16.44
CA ASP A 159 1.32 -15.02 17.39
C ASP A 159 0.31 -16.16 17.23
N ASN A 160 0.80 -17.39 17.26
CA ASN A 160 0.00 -18.61 17.23
C ASN A 160 -1.08 -18.63 18.34
N LYS A 161 -0.94 -17.82 19.40
CA LYS A 161 -1.89 -17.66 20.51
C LYS A 161 -2.67 -16.34 20.47
N GLU A 162 -2.01 -15.21 20.19
CA GLU A 162 -2.64 -13.86 20.27
C GLU A 162 -3.30 -13.37 18.97
N LYS A 163 -3.32 -14.22 17.94
CA LYS A 163 -3.88 -13.93 16.61
C LYS A 163 -3.11 -12.79 15.89
N LEU A 164 -3.66 -12.35 14.76
CA LEU A 164 -3.11 -11.31 13.92
C LEU A 164 -3.53 -9.94 14.47
N ASN A 165 -2.56 -9.06 14.68
CA ASN A 165 -2.77 -7.72 15.22
C ASN A 165 -1.91 -6.69 14.46
N ILE A 166 -2.32 -5.43 14.53
CA ILE A 166 -1.68 -4.32 13.83
C ILE A 166 -1.65 -3.07 14.71
N GLY A 167 -0.57 -2.31 14.60
CA GLY A 167 -0.34 -1.05 15.28
C GLY A 167 0.38 -0.04 14.39
N TYR A 168 0.29 1.23 14.79
CA TYR A 168 0.82 2.35 14.03
C TYR A 168 1.72 3.20 14.92
N THR A 169 2.91 3.56 14.42
CA THR A 169 3.87 4.36 15.19
C THR A 169 4.55 5.41 14.31
N GLY A 170 5.04 6.49 14.92
CA GLY A 170 5.80 7.54 14.22
C GLY A 170 5.58 8.91 14.85
N GLU A 171 6.65 9.69 15.00
CA GLU A 171 6.62 10.99 15.67
C GLU A 171 5.65 11.98 15.01
N THR A 172 5.45 11.83 13.69
CA THR A 172 4.57 12.70 12.90
C THR A 172 3.25 12.07 12.50
N LEU A 173 2.93 10.87 13.01
CA LEU A 173 1.72 10.11 12.65
C LEU A 173 0.45 10.96 12.75
N SER A 174 0.19 11.50 13.94
CA SER A 174 -1.02 12.29 14.27
C SER A 174 -1.11 13.65 13.58
N LYS A 175 -0.01 14.13 13.00
CA LYS A 175 0.06 15.39 12.24
C LYS A 175 -0.10 15.17 10.75
N LYS A 176 0.15 13.94 10.26
CA LYS A 176 0.24 13.65 8.84
C LYS A 176 -0.96 12.85 8.34
N VAL A 177 -1.33 11.76 9.00
CA VAL A 177 -2.26 10.79 8.40
C VAL A 177 -3.33 10.42 9.40
N GLY A 178 -4.61 10.49 9.01
CA GLY A 178 -5.72 10.10 9.88
C GLY A 178 -5.72 8.59 10.16
N SER A 179 -6.33 8.18 11.28
CA SER A 179 -6.41 6.76 11.67
C SER A 179 -7.11 5.90 10.60
N TYR A 180 -8.15 6.43 9.95
CA TYR A 180 -8.84 5.75 8.86
C TYR A 180 -7.92 5.41 7.67
N HIS A 181 -7.12 6.37 7.20
CA HIS A 181 -6.15 6.13 6.12
C HIS A 181 -5.04 5.17 6.55
N MET A 182 -4.60 5.24 7.82
CA MET A 182 -3.64 4.27 8.35
C MET A 182 -4.18 2.84 8.36
N GLU A 183 -5.47 2.64 8.63
CA GLU A 183 -6.09 1.33 8.54
C GLU A 183 -6.10 0.79 7.12
N PHE A 184 -6.38 1.61 6.11
CA PHE A 184 -6.27 1.16 4.71
C PHE A 184 -4.84 0.77 4.33
N LEU A 185 -3.85 1.57 4.70
CA LEU A 185 -2.44 1.22 4.48
C LEU A 185 -2.08 -0.09 5.19
N GLY A 186 -2.66 -0.33 6.38
CA GLY A 186 -2.54 -1.59 7.10
C GLY A 186 -3.16 -2.76 6.35
N ILE A 187 -4.37 -2.59 5.83
CA ILE A 187 -5.05 -3.58 4.98
C ILE A 187 -4.20 -3.91 3.76
N PHE A 188 -3.63 -2.91 3.08
CA PHE A 188 -2.78 -3.13 1.91
C PHE A 188 -1.53 -3.94 2.25
N LEU A 189 -0.90 -3.66 3.39
CA LEU A 189 0.24 -4.45 3.87
C LEU A 189 -0.16 -5.90 4.11
N ILE A 190 -1.29 -6.16 4.79
CA ILE A 190 -1.79 -7.52 5.04
C ILE A 190 -2.10 -8.21 3.71
N ASN A 191 -2.81 -7.55 2.79
CA ASN A 191 -3.11 -8.11 1.47
C ASN A 191 -1.84 -8.47 0.70
N HIS A 192 -0.79 -7.63 0.79
CA HIS A 192 0.47 -7.90 0.11
C HIS A 192 1.26 -9.05 0.77
N ILE A 193 1.16 -9.23 2.09
CA ILE A 193 1.65 -10.44 2.78
C ILE A 193 0.91 -11.68 2.28
N LEU A 194 -0.42 -11.63 2.14
CA LEU A 194 -1.20 -12.74 1.59
C LEU A 194 -0.78 -13.10 0.16
N ARG A 195 -0.47 -12.09 -0.67
CA ARG A 195 0.08 -12.34 -2.01
C ARG A 195 1.41 -13.10 -1.95
N TYR A 196 2.32 -12.69 -1.04
CA TYR A 196 3.57 -13.43 -0.81
C TYR A 196 3.29 -14.89 -0.42
N ILE A 197 2.43 -15.11 0.58
CA ILE A 197 2.10 -16.45 1.08
C ILE A 197 1.54 -17.30 -0.06
N THR A 198 0.59 -16.76 -0.83
CA THR A 198 -0.06 -17.45 -1.94
C THR A 198 0.96 -17.88 -2.99
N LEU A 199 1.81 -16.96 -3.46
CA LEU A 199 2.79 -17.25 -4.52
C LEU A 199 3.84 -18.29 -4.10
N ASN A 200 4.11 -18.43 -2.80
CA ASN A 200 5.10 -19.37 -2.27
C ASN A 200 4.51 -20.69 -1.76
N ASN A 201 3.19 -20.88 -1.86
CA ASN A 201 2.49 -22.06 -1.35
C ASN A 201 1.42 -22.57 -2.35
N LEU A 202 1.65 -22.40 -3.66
CA LEU A 202 0.71 -22.83 -4.72
C LEU A 202 0.52 -24.34 -4.82
N ASP A 203 1.41 -25.11 -4.19
CA ASP A 203 1.35 -26.56 -4.05
C ASP A 203 0.41 -27.03 -2.93
N LYS A 204 -0.12 -26.11 -2.11
CA LYS A 204 -1.01 -26.39 -0.98
C LYS A 204 -2.46 -25.99 -1.27
N GLU A 205 -3.39 -26.53 -0.50
CA GLU A 205 -4.76 -26.04 -0.44
C GLU A 205 -4.77 -24.71 0.32
N LEU A 206 -5.12 -23.62 -0.37
CA LEU A 206 -5.12 -22.27 0.18
C LEU A 206 -6.55 -21.75 0.36
N PRO A 207 -6.85 -21.01 1.44
CA PRO A 207 -8.15 -20.38 1.62
C PRO A 207 -8.49 -19.41 0.48
N ASP A 208 -9.78 -19.25 0.14
CA ASP A 208 -10.24 -18.38 -0.96
C ASP A 208 -9.71 -16.94 -0.88
N ILE A 209 -9.55 -16.42 0.35
CA ILE A 209 -9.03 -15.07 0.58
C ILE A 209 -7.64 -14.88 -0.05
N CYS A 210 -6.80 -15.92 -0.12
CA CYS A 210 -5.50 -15.87 -0.76
C CYS A 210 -5.60 -15.48 -2.24
N TYR A 211 -6.61 -15.98 -2.95
CA TYR A 211 -6.81 -15.72 -4.38
C TYR A 211 -7.51 -14.40 -4.66
N ILE A 212 -8.43 -13.97 -3.79
CA ILE A 212 -9.21 -12.73 -3.96
C ILE A 212 -8.32 -11.48 -3.82
N MET A 213 -7.16 -11.58 -3.16
CA MET A 213 -6.25 -10.42 -2.99
C MET A 213 -5.48 -10.04 -4.26
N PHE A 214 -5.57 -10.80 -5.34
CA PHE A 214 -4.85 -10.53 -6.59
C PHE A 214 -5.68 -9.70 -7.57
N SER A 215 -5.00 -8.95 -8.44
CA SER A 215 -5.68 -8.27 -9.53
C SER A 215 -6.43 -9.25 -10.44
N ARG A 216 -7.54 -8.80 -11.03
CA ARG A 216 -8.29 -9.57 -12.04
C ARG A 216 -7.43 -9.95 -13.25
N TYR A 217 -6.45 -9.12 -13.60
CA TYR A 217 -5.54 -9.42 -14.69
C TYR A 217 -4.66 -10.62 -14.34
N PHE A 218 -4.06 -10.62 -13.15
CA PHE A 218 -3.19 -11.70 -12.70
C PHE A 218 -3.94 -13.02 -12.50
N THR A 219 -5.13 -12.98 -11.90
CA THR A 219 -5.94 -14.19 -11.71
C THR A 219 -6.35 -14.82 -13.03
N LYS A 220 -6.69 -14.01 -14.04
CA LYS A 220 -6.92 -14.49 -15.43
C LYS A 220 -5.68 -15.12 -16.04
N MET A 221 -4.51 -14.49 -15.91
CA MET A 221 -3.25 -15.07 -16.41
C MET A 221 -2.92 -16.41 -15.77
N LYS A 222 -3.25 -16.59 -14.48
CA LYS A 222 -3.04 -17.84 -13.74
C LYS A 222 -4.17 -18.86 -13.89
N ASN A 223 -5.24 -18.51 -14.61
CA ASN A 223 -6.45 -19.32 -14.72
C ASN A 223 -7.04 -19.70 -13.34
N TRP A 224 -6.93 -18.81 -12.35
CA TRP A 224 -7.53 -19.00 -11.04
C TRP A 224 -9.01 -18.63 -11.11
N LYS A 225 -9.88 -19.53 -10.63
CA LYS A 225 -11.30 -19.22 -10.53
C LYS A 225 -11.48 -18.12 -9.49
N HIS A 226 -11.99 -16.98 -9.93
CA HIS A 226 -12.41 -15.93 -9.03
C HIS A 226 -13.78 -16.33 -8.46
N ASN A 227 -13.77 -17.21 -7.46
CA ASN A 227 -14.98 -17.54 -6.72
C ASN A 227 -15.29 -16.34 -5.83
N LEU A 228 -16.06 -15.38 -6.36
CA LEU A 228 -16.81 -14.44 -5.52
C LEU A 228 -17.98 -15.25 -4.96
N MET A 229 -17.82 -15.85 -3.78
CA MET A 229 -18.96 -16.19 -2.93
C MET A 229 -19.35 -14.96 -2.13
#